data_AF-A0A6J6ICM3-F1
#
_entry.id   AF-A0A6J6ICM3-F1
#
_cell.length_a   1.000
_cell.length_b   1.000
_cell.length_c   1.000
_cell.angle_alpha   90.00
_cell.angle_beta   90.00
_cell.angle_gamma   90.00
#
_symmetry.space_group_name_H-M   'P 1'
#
loop_
_entity.id
_entity.type
_entity.pdbx_description
1 polymer ?
#
loop_
_entity_poly.entity_id
_entity_poly.type
_entity_poly.pdbx_seq_one_letter_code
_entity_poly.pdbx_strand_id
1 'polypeptide(L)' 'MNEEEITDYVASGEPLKVAGGFTLDGFGSPFIPVIEGDYTNVVGISMPFLRRSIKELGYTWPELKKMGA' A
#
# COMPACT_ATOMS: atom_id res chain seq x y z
N MET A 1 15.41 13.06 3.70
CA MET A 1 15.60 13.25 2.25
C MET A 1 16.26 14.60 2.04
N ASN A 2 17.42 14.63 1.41
CA ASN A 2 18.12 15.84 0.96
C ASN A 2 17.77 16.14 -0.51
N GLU A 3 18.23 17.27 -1.04
CA GLU A 3 17.90 17.73 -2.41
C GLU A 3 18.37 16.76 -3.51
N GLU A 4 19.52 16.12 -3.31
CA GLU A 4 20.08 15.14 -4.25
C GLU A 4 19.21 13.88 -4.29
N GLU A 5 18.82 13.37 -3.12
CA GLU A 5 17.90 12.23 -2.98
C GLU A 5 16.52 12.52 -3.59
N ILE A 6 16.00 13.75 -3.42
CA ILE A 6 14.73 14.15 -4.03
C ILE A 6 14.85 14.18 -5.55
N THR A 7 15.92 14.79 -6.08
CA THR A 7 16.14 14.92 -7.53
C THR A 7 16.31 13.56 -8.19
N ASP A 8 17.10 12.67 -7.59
CA ASP A 8 17.28 11.29 -8.06
C ASP A 8 15.94 10.51 -8.05
N TYR A 9 15.18 10.61 -6.96
CA TYR A 9 13.90 9.90 -6.87
C TYR A 9 12.89 10.41 -7.89
N VAL A 10 12.80 11.72 -8.12
CA VAL A 10 11.94 12.30 -9.16
C VAL A 10 12.40 11.85 -10.56
N ALA A 11 13.71 11.80 -10.82
CA ALA A 11 14.26 11.36 -12.10
C ALA A 11 13.94 9.89 -12.42
N SER A 12 13.72 9.05 -11.40
CA SER A 12 13.24 7.66 -11.59
C SER A 12 11.85 7.59 -12.27
N GLY A 13 11.04 8.66 -12.18
CA GLY A 13 9.67 8.70 -12.68
C GLY A 13 8.66 7.84 -11.91
N GLU A 14 9.11 7.07 -10.91
CA GLU A 14 8.25 6.32 -9.98
C GLU A 14 7.23 7.20 -9.25
N PRO A 15 7.62 8.32 -8.59
CA PRO A 15 6.67 9.12 -7.80
C PRO A 15 5.56 9.76 -8.65
N LEU A 16 5.76 9.90 -9.97
CA LEU A 16 4.77 10.51 -10.87
C LEU A 16 3.57 9.60 -11.16
N LYS A 17 3.65 8.32 -10.80
CA LYS A 17 2.63 7.30 -11.15
C LYS A 17 1.74 6.90 -9.97
N VAL A 18 1.98 7.48 -8.79
CA VAL A 18 1.34 7.03 -7.53
C VAL A 18 0.82 8.22 -6.74
N ALA A 19 -0.22 7.98 -5.95
CA ALA A 19 -0.76 8.99 -5.06
C ALA A 19 0.27 9.36 -3.98
N GLY A 20 0.41 10.65 -3.70
CA GLY A 20 1.35 11.14 -2.68
C GLY A 20 2.84 11.08 -3.07
N GLY A 21 3.16 10.57 -4.26
CA GLY A 21 4.53 10.61 -4.78
C GLY A 21 5.52 9.69 -4.06
N PHE A 22 5.05 8.58 -3.48
CA PHE A 22 5.93 7.57 -2.90
C PHE A 22 5.36 6.16 -3.07
N THR A 23 6.23 5.16 -3.03
CA THR A 23 5.87 3.74 -2.96
C THR A 23 6.41 3.12 -1.68
N LEU A 24 5.69 2.10 -1.18
CA LEU A 24 6.10 1.36 0.02
C LEU A 24 7.09 0.23 -0.29
N ASP A 25 7.12 -0.22 -1.53
CA ASP A 25 7.86 -1.39 -2.01
C ASP A 25 8.82 -1.06 -3.18
N GLY A 26 8.97 0.22 -3.53
CA GLY A 26 9.91 0.71 -4.55
C GLY A 26 11.01 1.62 -3.99
N PHE A 27 11.52 2.54 -4.81
CA PHE A 27 12.64 3.43 -4.46
C PHE A 27 12.29 4.42 -3.34
N GLY A 28 11.00 4.69 -3.11
CA GLY A 28 10.54 5.52 -1.99
C GLY A 28 10.67 4.84 -0.62
N SER A 29 10.72 3.51 -0.58
CA SER A 29 10.67 2.72 0.67
C SER A 29 11.74 3.05 1.71
N PRO A 30 13.02 3.34 1.36
CA PRO A 30 14.04 3.66 2.36
C PRO A 30 13.77 4.96 3.14
N PHE A 31 12.92 5.84 2.61
CA PHE A 31 12.57 7.12 3.23
C PHE A 31 11.39 7.04 4.20
N ILE A 32 10.82 5.85 4.41
CA ILE A 32 9.63 5.64 5.24
C ILE A 32 10.07 4.95 6.55
N PRO A 33 10.36 5.73 7.61
CA PRO A 33 10.93 5.17 8.84
C PRO A 33 9.92 4.37 9.67
N VAL A 34 8.64 4.75 9.61
CA VAL A 34 7.55 4.16 10.41
C VAL A 34 6.25 4.26 9.61
N ILE A 35 5.41 3.24 9.76
CA ILE A 35 4.00 3.26 9.36
C ILE A 35 3.16 3.04 10.62
N GLU A 36 2.29 3.99 10.95
CA GLU A 36 1.33 3.85 12.04
C GLU A 36 -0.06 3.56 11.46
N GLY A 37 -0.60 2.38 11.79
CA GLY A 37 -1.90 1.92 11.28
C GLY A 37 -1.79 0.68 10.39
N ASP A 38 -2.62 0.61 9.34
CA ASP A 38 -2.71 -0.54 8.46
C ASP A 38 -1.89 -0.34 7.17
N TYR A 39 -0.79 -1.10 7.06
CA TYR A 39 0.07 -1.14 5.87
C TYR A 39 -0.72 -1.41 4.57
N THR A 40 -1.64 -2.36 4.59
CA THR A 40 -2.39 -2.73 3.37
C THR A 40 -3.32 -1.62 2.91
N ASN A 41 -3.80 -0.80 3.86
CA ASN A 41 -4.56 0.39 3.54
C ASN A 41 -3.73 1.45 2.81
N VAL A 42 -2.44 1.60 3.17
CA VAL A 42 -1.52 2.50 2.47
C VAL A 42 -1.21 1.99 1.06
N VAL A 43 -1.12 0.66 0.88
CA VAL A 43 -1.02 0.05 -0.46
C VAL A 43 -2.28 0.31 -1.31
N GLY A 44 -3.45 0.43 -0.68
CA GLY A 44 -4.68 0.88 -1.34
C GLY A 44 -5.98 0.26 -0.81
N ILE A 45 -5.90 -0.80 0.00
CA ILE A 45 -7.09 -1.41 0.62
C ILE A 45 -6.76 -2.05 1.97
N SER A 46 -7.52 -1.68 3.01
CA SER A 46 -7.39 -2.32 4.32
C SER A 46 -7.87 -3.77 4.28
N MET A 47 -6.93 -4.71 4.24
CA MET A 47 -7.22 -6.14 4.23
C MET A 47 -7.82 -6.64 5.57
N PRO A 48 -7.35 -6.18 6.75
CA PRO A 48 -8.02 -6.45 8.01
C PRO A 48 -9.46 -5.94 8.06
N PHE A 49 -9.73 -4.74 7.53
CA PHE A 49 -11.10 -4.23 7.42
C PHE A 49 -11.93 -5.11 6.49
N LEU A 50 -11.45 -5.36 5.26
CA LEU A 50 -12.14 -6.20 4.28
C LEU A 50 -12.47 -7.58 4.87
N ARG A 51 -11.53 -8.24 5.53
CA ARG A 51 -11.75 -9.54 6.18
C ARG A 51 -12.86 -9.48 7.24
N ARG A 52 -12.95 -8.40 8.02
CA ARG A 52 -14.02 -8.23 9.01
C ARG A 52 -15.37 -7.96 8.33
N SER A 53 -15.41 -7.08 7.34
CA SER A 53 -16.66 -6.75 6.63
C SER A 53 -17.24 -7.95 5.88
N ILE A 54 -16.40 -8.78 5.26
CA ILE A 54 -16.85 -10.02 4.59
C ILE A 54 -17.42 -11.02 5.60
N LYS A 55 -16.86 -11.08 6.82
CA LYS A 55 -17.40 -11.89 7.91
C LYS A 55 -18.78 -11.39 8.35
N GLU A 56 -18.99 -10.08 8.41
CA GLU A 56 -20.30 -9.48 8.73
C GLU A 56 -21.36 -9.80 7.67
N LEU A 57 -20.94 -9.99 6.41
CA LEU A 57 -21.80 -10.44 5.31
C LEU A 57 -22.05 -11.97 5.31
N GLY A 58 -21.53 -12.70 6.29
CA GLY A 58 -21.77 -14.14 6.45
C GLY A 58 -20.79 -15.06 5.71
N TYR A 59 -19.70 -14.52 5.17
CA TYR A 59 -18.69 -15.31 4.44
C TYR A 59 -17.37 -15.43 5.22
N THR A 60 -16.65 -16.51 5.00
CA THR A 60 -15.31 -16.72 5.53
C THR A 60 -14.23 -16.28 4.54
N TRP A 61 -13.03 -15.99 5.06
CA TRP A 61 -11.89 -15.64 4.21
C TRP A 61 -11.50 -16.74 3.20
N PRO A 62 -11.48 -18.05 3.56
CA PRO A 62 -11.24 -19.11 2.59
C PRO A 62 -12.28 -19.21 1.48
N GLU A 63 -13.56 -18.91 1.75
CA GLU A 63 -14.62 -18.88 0.73
C GLU A 63 -14.39 -17.73 -0.25
N LEU A 64 -14.12 -16.52 0.26
CA LEU A 64 -13.83 -15.35 -0.58
C LEU A 64 -12.70 -15.60 -1.58
N LYS A 65 -11.60 -16.25 -1.15
CA LYS A 65 -10.47 -16.59 -2.03
C LYS A 65 -10.84 -17.49 -3.22
N LYS A 66 -11.94 -18.25 -3.12
CA LYS A 66 -12.41 -19.14 -4.18
C LYS A 66 -13.43 -18.47 -5.12
N MET A 67 -13.98 -17.32 -4.75
CA MET A 67 -15.02 -16.63 -5.53
C MET A 67 -14.49 -15.86 -6.74
N GLY A 68 -13.21 -15.50 -6.74
CA GLY A 68 -12.54 -14.81 -7.85
C GLY A 68 -11.62 -15.68 -8.70
N ALA A 69 -11.64 -17.00 -8.47
CA ALA A 69 -10.86 -17.98 -9.24
C ALA A 69 -11.70 -18.60 -10.37
#